data_AF-A0A7U9STS8-F1
#
_entry.id   AF-A0A7U9STS8-F1
#
_cell.length_a   1.000
_cell.length_b   1.000
_cell.length_c   1.000
_cell.angle_alpha   90.00
_cell.angle_beta   90.00
_cell.angle_gamma   90.00
#
_symmetry.space_group_name_H-M   'P 1'
#
loop_
_entity.id
_entity.type
_entity.pdbx_description
1 polymer ?
#
loop_
_entity_poly.entity_id
_entity_poly.type
_entity_poly.pdbx_seq_one_letter_code
_entity_poly.pdbx_strand_id
1 'polypeptide(L)'
;MDYIFTGSQFDSDFCRRAFGFSGETLEIGSARTDVLFAPDEANARIRKLYQIPTEGKILMYAPTFRYKDGDCSKGCEYILIADFGVIKNALEERFGGEWFILLRLHPNVQNSIGELCLEPWVKNATAYPDSQELVAACDILISDFSSIMFEPAFVHKPVFLLASDFDNYVGKEYELAIAYESLPFARAESNGQLAENIRAYKEDEYVARVDAFMEHYGVKEDGHASERAVKYILDLL
;
A
#
# COMPACT_ATOMS: atom_id res chain seq x y z
N MET A 1 -28.19 -0.74 0.70
CA MET A 1 -27.06 -1.68 0.57
C MET A 1 -27.46 -2.88 1.41
N ASP A 2 -27.57 -4.05 0.78
CA ASP A 2 -28.06 -5.28 1.43
C ASP A 2 -26.91 -6.17 1.91
N TYR A 3 -25.79 -6.14 1.17
CA TYR A 3 -24.59 -6.93 1.43
C TYR A 3 -23.32 -6.06 1.39
N ILE A 4 -22.33 -6.40 2.22
CA ILE A 4 -20.95 -5.90 2.11
C ILE A 4 -20.00 -7.10 2.14
N PHE A 5 -19.12 -7.20 1.15
CA PHE A 5 -18.03 -8.16 1.16
C PHE A 5 -16.82 -7.54 1.84
N THR A 6 -16.21 -8.27 2.78
CA THR A 6 -15.11 -7.77 3.60
C THR A 6 -13.91 -8.70 3.58
N GLY A 7 -12.73 -8.12 3.73
CA GLY A 7 -11.46 -8.84 3.82
C GLY A 7 -11.20 -9.46 5.19
N SER A 8 -11.87 -8.96 6.23
CA SER A 8 -11.61 -9.37 7.61
C SER A 8 -12.81 -9.19 8.55
N GLN A 9 -12.74 -9.81 9.74
CA GLN A 9 -13.70 -9.56 10.83
C GLN A 9 -13.68 -8.11 11.29
N PHE A 10 -12.49 -7.51 11.36
CA PHE A 10 -12.32 -6.10 11.68
C PHE A 10 -13.05 -5.18 10.69
N ASP A 11 -12.93 -5.45 9.39
CA ASP A 11 -13.62 -4.68 8.34
C ASP A 11 -15.14 -4.82 8.46
N SER A 12 -15.63 -6.03 8.75
CA SER A 12 -17.06 -6.27 9.00
C SER A 12 -17.58 -5.40 10.15
N ASP A 13 -16.87 -5.40 11.27
CA ASP A 13 -17.25 -4.61 12.45
C ASP A 13 -17.12 -3.10 12.19
N PHE A 14 -16.08 -2.70 11.48
CA PHE A 14 -15.84 -1.31 11.11
C PHE A 14 -16.92 -0.79 10.16
N CYS A 15 -17.23 -1.51 9.07
CA CYS A 15 -18.26 -1.12 8.10
C CYS A 15 -19.64 -1.01 8.76
N ARG A 16 -20.01 -1.93 9.66
CA ARG A 16 -21.27 -1.84 10.42
C ARG A 16 -21.38 -0.55 11.20
N ARG A 17 -20.32 -0.14 11.91
CA ARG A 17 -20.29 1.10 12.68
C ARG A 17 -20.21 2.34 11.80
N ALA A 18 -19.23 2.40 10.90
CA ALA A 18 -18.92 3.58 10.10
C ALA A 18 -20.02 3.94 9.10
N PHE A 19 -20.68 2.94 8.51
CA PHE A 19 -21.75 3.16 7.53
C PHE A 19 -23.16 3.02 8.12
N GLY A 20 -23.29 2.70 9.41
CA GLY A 20 -24.58 2.35 10.01
C GLY A 20 -25.24 1.16 9.32
N PHE A 21 -24.43 0.24 8.77
CA PHE A 21 -24.88 -0.86 7.93
C PHE A 21 -25.47 -2.00 8.76
N SER A 22 -26.73 -2.34 8.49
CA SER A 22 -27.49 -3.40 9.19
C SER A 22 -27.72 -4.65 8.35
N GLY A 23 -27.24 -4.67 7.11
CA GLY A 23 -27.33 -5.84 6.23
C GLY A 23 -26.34 -6.95 6.59
N GLU A 24 -26.17 -7.89 5.66
CA GLU A 24 -25.27 -9.03 5.83
C GLU A 24 -23.84 -8.66 5.41
N THR A 25 -22.87 -9.00 6.27
CA THR A 25 -21.44 -8.87 5.96
C THR A 25 -20.90 -10.26 5.65
N LEU A 26 -20.16 -10.37 4.54
CA LEU A 26 -19.55 -11.63 4.11
C LEU A 26 -18.05 -11.49 4.08
N GLU A 27 -17.39 -12.18 4.98
CA GLU A 27 -15.93 -12.20 5.10
C GLU A 27 -15.35 -13.21 4.10
N ILE A 28 -15.30 -12.81 2.84
CA ILE A 28 -14.86 -13.64 1.71
C ILE A 28 -13.54 -13.16 1.09
N GLY A 29 -12.86 -12.20 1.71
CA GLY A 29 -11.69 -11.54 1.11
C GLY A 29 -12.11 -10.36 0.22
N SER A 30 -11.13 -9.70 -0.37
CA SER A 30 -11.34 -8.54 -1.25
C SER A 30 -11.05 -8.91 -2.70
N ALA A 31 -12.06 -8.97 -3.58
CA ALA A 31 -11.85 -9.35 -4.99
C ALA A 31 -10.75 -8.52 -5.71
N ARG A 32 -10.51 -7.27 -5.28
CA ARG A 32 -9.45 -6.42 -5.82
C ARG A 32 -8.04 -6.92 -5.54
N THR A 33 -7.82 -7.66 -4.45
CA THR A 33 -6.49 -8.13 -4.02
C THR A 33 -6.11 -9.47 -4.65
N ASP A 34 -7.04 -10.16 -5.33
CA ASP A 34 -6.77 -11.49 -5.90
C ASP A 34 -5.55 -11.50 -6.84
N VAL A 35 -5.35 -10.40 -7.59
CA VAL A 35 -4.21 -10.22 -8.50
C VAL A 35 -2.83 -10.28 -7.82
N LEU A 36 -2.75 -10.04 -6.50
CA LEU A 36 -1.50 -10.14 -5.75
C LEU A 36 -1.02 -11.59 -5.62
N PHE A 37 -1.93 -12.56 -5.62
CA PHE A 37 -1.64 -14.00 -5.48
C PHE A 37 -1.27 -14.67 -6.81
N ALA A 38 -1.56 -14.00 -7.94
CA ALA A 38 -1.19 -14.44 -9.28
C ALA A 38 -0.64 -13.25 -10.11
N PRO A 39 0.54 -12.71 -9.75
CA PRO A 39 0.98 -11.40 -10.22
C PRO A 39 1.55 -11.39 -11.65
N ASP A 40 1.79 -12.54 -12.29
CA ASP A 40 2.60 -12.65 -13.51
C ASP A 40 2.14 -11.73 -14.66
N GLU A 41 0.84 -11.67 -14.92
CA GLU A 41 0.29 -10.82 -15.99
C GLU A 41 0.43 -9.33 -15.66
N ALA A 42 0.07 -8.95 -14.43
CA ALA A 42 0.21 -7.58 -13.94
C ALA A 42 1.68 -7.14 -13.97
N ASN A 43 2.58 -8.00 -13.49
CA ASN A 43 4.01 -7.76 -13.46
C ASN A 43 4.58 -7.53 -14.88
N ALA A 44 4.25 -8.40 -15.83
CA ALA A 44 4.67 -8.23 -17.23
C ALA A 44 4.15 -6.92 -17.84
N ARG A 45 2.89 -6.56 -17.56
CA ARG A 45 2.26 -5.32 -18.04
C ARG A 45 2.94 -4.08 -17.46
N ILE A 46 3.15 -4.03 -16.15
CA ILE A 46 3.79 -2.91 -15.45
C ILE A 46 5.24 -2.75 -15.92
N ARG A 47 6.02 -3.83 -15.97
CA ARG A 47 7.41 -3.79 -16.45
C ARG A 47 7.52 -3.24 -17.87
N LYS A 48 6.67 -3.73 -18.78
CA LYS A 48 6.63 -3.26 -20.16
C LYS A 48 6.25 -1.77 -20.25
N LEU A 49 5.21 -1.35 -19.54
CA LEU A 49 4.72 0.04 -19.58
C LEU A 49 5.78 1.03 -19.08
N TYR A 50 6.43 0.69 -17.96
CA TYR A 50 7.41 1.57 -17.31
C TYR A 50 8.85 1.32 -17.75
N GLN A 51 9.06 0.45 -18.75
CA GLN A 51 10.37 0.12 -19.33
C GLN A 51 11.36 -0.37 -18.27
N ILE A 52 10.87 -1.24 -17.37
CA ILE A 52 11.68 -1.87 -16.32
C ILE A 52 12.21 -3.20 -16.87
N PRO A 53 13.53 -3.45 -16.85
CA PRO A 53 14.11 -4.72 -17.27
C PRO A 53 13.55 -5.91 -16.50
N THR A 54 13.58 -7.10 -17.09
CA THR A 54 13.09 -8.33 -16.45
C THR A 54 13.73 -8.60 -15.08
N GLU A 55 15.04 -8.37 -14.97
CA GLU A 55 15.80 -8.57 -13.72
C GLU A 55 15.72 -7.36 -12.75
N GLY A 56 15.10 -6.25 -13.17
CA GLY A 56 14.98 -5.05 -12.35
C GLY A 56 14.08 -5.29 -11.14
N LYS A 57 14.42 -4.70 -9.99
CA LYS A 57 13.60 -4.70 -8.79
C LYS A 57 12.72 -3.46 -8.73
N ILE A 58 11.53 -3.61 -8.17
CA ILE A 58 10.50 -2.56 -8.17
C ILE A 58 10.17 -2.18 -6.72
N LEU A 59 10.48 -0.94 -6.35
CA LEU A 59 9.92 -0.30 -5.17
C LEU A 59 8.68 0.49 -5.61
N MET A 60 7.55 0.33 -4.92
CA MET A 60 6.43 1.26 -5.03
C MET A 60 6.48 2.26 -3.88
N TYR A 61 6.52 3.55 -4.19
CA TYR A 61 6.39 4.62 -3.20
C TYR A 61 5.02 5.27 -3.35
N ALA A 62 4.17 5.10 -2.33
CA ALA A 62 2.77 5.48 -2.35
C ALA A 62 2.37 6.26 -1.08
N PRO A 63 2.79 7.53 -0.96
CA PRO A 63 2.42 8.36 0.18
C PRO A 63 0.97 8.85 0.06
N THR A 64 0.35 9.13 1.20
CA THR A 64 -0.92 9.85 1.25
C THR A 64 -0.74 11.31 0.84
N PHE A 65 -1.84 11.98 0.45
CA PHE A 65 -1.82 13.42 0.24
C PHE A 65 -1.91 14.16 1.59
N ARG A 66 -1.64 15.46 1.58
CA ARG A 66 -1.92 16.37 2.69
C ARG A 66 -2.91 17.42 2.26
N TYR A 67 -3.68 17.95 3.20
CA TYR A 67 -4.44 19.17 2.93
C TYR A 67 -3.48 20.36 2.90
N LYS A 68 -3.70 21.26 1.95
CA LYS A 68 -2.85 22.44 1.80
C LYS A 68 -2.98 23.32 3.04
N ASP A 69 -1.85 23.63 3.69
CA ASP A 69 -1.81 24.29 5.02
C ASP A 69 -2.63 23.55 6.10
N GLY A 70 -2.92 22.25 5.95
CA GLY A 70 -3.81 21.49 6.83
C GLY A 70 -5.30 21.84 6.70
N ASP A 71 -5.69 22.53 5.63
CA ASP A 71 -7.06 23.02 5.42
C ASP A 71 -7.71 22.35 4.19
N CYS A 72 -8.73 21.52 4.44
CA CYS A 72 -9.43 20.79 3.38
C CYS A 72 -10.11 21.69 2.35
N SER A 73 -10.42 22.95 2.71
CA SER A 73 -11.01 23.92 1.79
C SER A 73 -10.01 24.50 0.78
N LYS A 74 -8.70 24.35 1.04
CA LYS A 74 -7.62 24.89 0.19
C LYS A 74 -7.08 23.89 -0.82
N GLY A 75 -7.65 22.69 -0.86
CA GLY A 75 -7.23 21.60 -1.75
C GLY A 75 -6.15 20.71 -1.13
N CYS A 76 -5.64 19.79 -1.95
CA CYS A 76 -4.64 18.81 -1.54
C CYS A 76 -3.28 19.15 -2.14
N GLU A 77 -2.21 18.79 -1.44
CA GLU A 77 -0.84 18.87 -1.93
C GLU A 77 -0.03 17.61 -1.65
N TYR A 78 1.05 17.48 -2.40
CA TYR A 78 2.07 16.47 -2.16
C TYR A 78 3.36 17.16 -1.72
N ILE A 79 3.93 16.68 -0.61
CA ILE A 79 5.23 17.10 -0.14
C ILE A 79 6.21 15.94 -0.41
N LEU A 80 7.19 16.19 -1.29
CA LEU A 80 8.25 15.21 -1.56
C LEU A 80 9.18 15.12 -0.35
N ILE A 81 8.86 14.19 0.55
CA ILE A 81 9.64 13.90 1.76
C ILE A 81 10.73 12.86 1.48
N ALA A 82 10.47 11.94 0.56
CA ALA A 82 11.36 10.82 0.27
C ALA A 82 12.58 11.26 -0.55
N ASP A 83 13.77 10.89 -0.06
CA ASP A 83 15.01 10.93 -0.83
C ASP A 83 15.19 9.59 -1.54
N PHE A 84 14.79 9.56 -2.81
CA PHE A 84 14.84 8.35 -3.61
C PHE A 84 16.26 7.80 -3.82
N GLY A 85 17.29 8.65 -3.78
CA GLY A 85 18.67 8.21 -3.94
C GLY A 85 19.15 7.44 -2.71
N VAL A 86 18.86 7.97 -1.52
CA VAL A 86 19.14 7.29 -0.24
C VAL A 86 18.38 5.97 -0.14
N ILE A 87 17.10 5.95 -0.51
CA ILE A 87 16.27 4.75 -0.48
C ILE A 87 16.82 3.69 -1.45
N LYS A 88 17.11 4.08 -2.69
CA LYS A 88 17.65 3.17 -3.71
C LYS A 88 18.97 2.55 -3.25
N ASN A 89 19.89 3.35 -2.70
CA ASN A 89 21.17 2.84 -2.19
C ASN A 89 20.96 1.80 -1.07
N ALA A 90 20.07 2.07 -0.12
CA ALA A 90 19.79 1.12 0.98
C ALA A 90 19.17 -0.19 0.47
N LEU A 91 18.30 -0.11 -0.55
CA LEU A 91 17.71 -1.28 -1.19
C LEU A 91 18.77 -2.13 -1.92
N GLU A 92 19.66 -1.49 -2.67
CA GLU A 92 20.75 -2.16 -3.39
C GLU A 92 21.74 -2.82 -2.42
N GLU A 93 22.08 -2.16 -1.32
CA GLU A 93 22.94 -2.71 -0.27
C GLU A 93 22.31 -3.93 0.41
N ARG A 94 21.00 -3.89 0.70
CA ARG A 94 20.31 -4.96 1.45
C ARG A 94 19.90 -6.14 0.58
N PHE A 95 19.35 -5.88 -0.59
CA PHE A 95 18.66 -6.86 -1.43
C PHE A 95 19.40 -7.15 -2.74
N GLY A 96 20.41 -6.34 -3.09
CA GLY A 96 21.08 -6.41 -4.38
C GLY A 96 20.14 -6.03 -5.54
N GLY A 97 20.66 -6.20 -6.77
CA GLY A 97 19.93 -5.90 -7.99
C GLY A 97 19.86 -4.40 -8.32
N GLU A 98 19.27 -4.08 -9.46
CA GLU A 98 19.02 -2.70 -9.89
C GLU A 98 17.58 -2.31 -9.56
N TRP A 99 17.38 -1.24 -8.79
CA TRP A 99 16.06 -0.82 -8.32
C TRP A 99 15.46 0.33 -9.12
N PHE A 100 14.17 0.16 -9.45
CA PHE A 100 13.31 1.15 -10.07
C PHE A 100 12.20 1.53 -9.09
N ILE A 101 11.82 2.81 -9.06
CA ILE A 101 10.78 3.31 -8.16
C ILE A 101 9.55 3.68 -8.96
N LEU A 102 8.40 3.11 -8.61
CA LEU A 102 7.09 3.56 -9.08
C LEU A 102 6.55 4.61 -8.09
N LEU A 103 6.50 5.87 -8.51
CA LEU A 103 5.90 6.96 -7.74
C LEU A 103 4.39 6.97 -7.97
N ARG A 104 3.62 6.63 -6.93
CA ARG A 104 2.16 6.62 -6.96
C ARG A 104 1.59 7.66 -6.00
N LEU A 105 1.29 8.85 -6.49
CA LEU A 105 0.60 9.85 -5.68
C LEU A 105 -0.92 9.62 -5.69
N HIS A 106 -1.62 10.28 -4.77
CA HIS A 106 -3.07 10.28 -4.74
C HIS A 106 -3.65 11.06 -5.95
N PRO A 107 -4.79 10.63 -6.54
CA PRO A 107 -5.43 11.35 -7.64
C PRO A 107 -5.72 12.83 -7.35
N ASN A 108 -6.03 13.18 -6.10
CA ASN A 108 -6.26 14.58 -5.67
C ASN A 108 -5.06 15.51 -5.89
N VAL A 109 -3.86 14.97 -6.03
CA VAL A 109 -2.60 15.74 -6.22
C VAL A 109 -1.92 15.40 -7.55
N GLN A 110 -2.61 14.68 -8.44
CA GLN A 110 -2.05 14.21 -9.71
C GLN A 110 -1.58 15.36 -10.61
N ASN A 111 -2.25 16.51 -10.56
CA ASN A 111 -1.90 17.69 -11.36
C ASN A 111 -0.60 18.36 -10.90
N SER A 112 -0.14 18.11 -9.66
CA SER A 112 1.09 18.67 -9.11
C SER A 112 2.36 17.94 -9.58
N ILE A 113 2.22 16.85 -10.34
CA ILE A 113 3.35 15.99 -10.73
C ILE A 113 4.11 16.50 -11.94
N GLY A 114 3.47 17.28 -12.82
CA GLY A 114 4.09 17.77 -14.05
C GLY A 114 5.37 18.60 -13.84
N GLU A 115 5.61 19.03 -12.60
CA GLU A 115 6.75 19.86 -12.19
C GLU A 115 7.88 19.06 -11.53
N LEU A 116 7.71 17.75 -11.28
CA LEU A 116 8.73 16.93 -10.62
C LEU A 116 9.82 16.51 -11.62
N CYS A 117 11.04 17.02 -11.41
CA CYS A 117 12.25 16.48 -12.04
C CYS A 117 12.59 15.13 -11.40
N LEU A 118 12.18 14.04 -12.05
CA LEU A 118 12.43 12.69 -11.59
C LEU A 118 13.68 12.09 -12.26
N GLU A 119 14.45 11.34 -11.49
CA GLU A 119 15.55 10.54 -11.99
C GLU A 119 15.05 9.46 -12.99
N PRO A 120 15.87 9.00 -13.95
CA PRO A 120 15.43 8.03 -14.97
C PRO A 120 14.88 6.71 -14.41
N TRP A 121 15.32 6.31 -13.21
CA TRP A 121 14.89 5.11 -12.49
C TRP A 121 13.68 5.36 -11.57
N VAL A 122 13.14 6.58 -11.52
CA VAL A 122 11.87 6.91 -10.87
C VAL A 122 10.80 7.13 -11.94
N LYS A 123 9.78 6.28 -11.95
CA LYS A 123 8.69 6.26 -12.93
C LYS A 123 7.42 6.79 -12.29
N ASN A 124 6.83 7.83 -12.85
CA ASN A 124 5.54 8.32 -12.39
C ASN A 124 4.42 7.33 -12.77
N ALA A 125 3.88 6.65 -11.77
CA ALA A 125 2.79 5.69 -11.90
C ALA A 125 1.43 6.25 -11.44
N THR A 126 1.32 7.55 -11.17
CA THR A 126 0.09 8.15 -10.61
C THR A 126 -1.12 8.04 -11.53
N ALA A 127 -0.93 8.11 -12.85
CA ALA A 127 -2.04 8.02 -13.80
C ALA A 127 -2.50 6.57 -14.09
N TYR A 128 -1.82 5.56 -13.55
CA TYR A 128 -2.19 4.17 -13.79
C TYR A 128 -3.55 3.86 -13.13
N PRO A 129 -4.51 3.20 -13.81
CA PRO A 129 -5.85 3.06 -13.25
C PRO A 129 -5.90 2.09 -12.07
N ASP A 130 -5.14 0.99 -12.12
CA ASP A 130 -5.25 -0.10 -11.15
C ASP A 130 -4.05 -0.13 -10.18
N SER A 131 -4.28 0.26 -8.93
CA SER A 131 -3.24 0.21 -7.90
C SER A 131 -2.83 -1.21 -7.53
N GLN A 132 -3.73 -2.18 -7.60
CA GLN A 132 -3.46 -3.55 -7.17
C GLN A 132 -2.54 -4.25 -8.17
N GLU A 133 -2.61 -3.91 -9.47
CA GLU A 133 -1.60 -4.35 -10.44
C GLU A 133 -0.20 -3.76 -10.16
N LEU A 134 -0.11 -2.51 -9.69
CA LEU A 134 1.17 -1.90 -9.27
C LEU A 134 1.74 -2.60 -8.03
N VAL A 135 0.90 -2.88 -7.04
CA VAL A 135 1.27 -3.62 -5.82
C VAL A 135 1.64 -5.08 -6.15
N ALA A 136 0.93 -5.73 -7.06
CA ALA A 136 1.25 -7.07 -7.54
C ALA A 136 2.60 -7.10 -8.26
N ALA A 137 2.96 -6.05 -8.99
CA ALA A 137 4.24 -5.95 -9.69
C ALA A 137 5.43 -5.55 -8.80
N CYS A 138 5.22 -4.85 -7.69
CA CYS A 138 6.32 -4.38 -6.85
C CYS A 138 6.95 -5.51 -6.01
N ASP A 139 8.25 -5.39 -5.71
CA ASP A 139 8.95 -6.24 -4.75
C ASP A 139 8.78 -5.70 -3.32
N ILE A 140 8.76 -4.37 -3.15
CA ILE A 140 8.66 -3.67 -1.85
C ILE A 140 7.72 -2.47 -1.97
N LEU A 141 7.03 -2.15 -0.88
CA LEU A 141 6.23 -0.93 -0.77
C LEU A 141 6.72 -0.01 0.36
N ILE A 142 6.80 1.29 0.06
CA ILE A 142 6.97 2.35 1.06
C ILE A 142 5.74 3.25 1.00
N SER A 143 5.12 3.45 2.16
CA SER A 143 3.96 4.33 2.33
C SER A 143 4.06 5.08 3.65
N ASP A 144 2.98 5.71 4.09
CA ASP A 144 2.91 6.44 5.35
C ASP A 144 1.66 6.04 6.16
N PHE A 145 0.47 6.53 5.79
CA PHE A 145 -0.80 6.37 6.50
C PHE A 145 -1.88 5.70 5.66
N SER A 146 -1.54 5.29 4.43
CA SER A 146 -2.49 4.67 3.51
C SER A 146 -2.75 3.21 3.87
N SER A 147 -4.00 2.78 3.74
CA SER A 147 -4.37 1.35 3.88
C SER A 147 -3.72 0.45 2.81
N ILE A 148 -3.17 1.01 1.73
CA ILE A 148 -2.42 0.24 0.73
C ILE A 148 -1.24 -0.53 1.33
N MET A 149 -0.74 -0.14 2.50
CA MET A 149 0.32 -0.84 3.22
C MET A 149 -0.02 -2.30 3.57
N PHE A 150 -1.31 -2.64 3.70
CA PHE A 150 -1.74 -4.01 4.01
C PHE A 150 -1.72 -4.93 2.79
N GLU A 151 -1.97 -4.39 1.60
CA GLU A 151 -2.08 -5.18 0.36
C GLU A 151 -0.83 -6.02 0.06
N PRO A 152 0.38 -5.45 -0.10
CA PRO A 152 1.59 -6.24 -0.33
C PRO A 152 1.88 -7.23 0.82
N ALA A 153 1.47 -6.90 2.04
CA ALA A 153 1.68 -7.75 3.21
C ALA A 153 0.84 -9.04 3.17
N PHE A 154 -0.29 -9.08 2.46
CA PHE A 154 -1.07 -10.31 2.25
C PHE A 154 -0.28 -11.43 1.54
N VAL A 155 0.73 -11.04 0.76
CA VAL A 155 1.65 -11.94 0.07
C VAL A 155 3.10 -11.77 0.55
N HIS A 156 3.25 -11.32 1.80
CA HIS A 156 4.53 -11.18 2.52
C HIS A 156 5.60 -10.31 1.85
N LYS A 157 5.21 -9.41 0.94
CA LYS A 157 6.16 -8.44 0.37
C LYS A 157 6.51 -7.38 1.42
N PRO A 158 7.80 -7.01 1.58
CA PRO A 158 8.23 -6.05 2.59
C PRO A 158 7.52 -4.69 2.47
N VAL A 159 7.19 -4.13 3.64
CA VAL A 159 6.57 -2.81 3.78
C VAL A 159 7.33 -1.98 4.80
N PHE A 160 7.66 -0.75 4.42
CA PHE A 160 8.24 0.24 5.32
C PHE A 160 7.39 1.51 5.34
N LEU A 161 7.37 2.20 6.48
CA LEU A 161 6.57 3.41 6.66
C LEU A 161 7.48 4.62 6.84
N LEU A 162 7.30 5.66 6.02
CA LEU A 162 7.94 6.97 6.17
C LEU A 162 6.92 7.99 6.66
N ALA A 163 6.79 8.11 7.98
CA ALA A 163 5.82 8.96 8.66
C ALA A 163 6.53 10.11 9.38
N SER A 164 7.21 10.98 8.62
CA SER A 164 7.95 12.12 9.18
C SER A 164 7.07 13.19 9.83
N ASP A 165 5.78 13.19 9.51
CA ASP A 165 4.79 14.16 9.97
C ASP A 165 3.65 13.52 10.77
N PHE A 166 3.93 12.40 11.44
CA PHE A 166 2.99 11.65 12.28
C PHE A 166 2.14 12.54 13.20
N ASP A 167 2.80 13.39 14.00
CA ASP A 167 2.13 14.27 14.97
C ASP A 167 1.23 15.34 14.32
N ASN A 168 1.49 15.68 13.05
CA ASN A 168 0.67 16.62 12.30
C ASN A 168 -0.49 15.93 11.58
N TYR A 169 -0.30 14.69 11.14
CA TYR A 169 -1.33 13.93 10.42
C TYR A 169 -2.37 13.34 11.37
N VAL A 170 -1.91 12.58 12.36
CA VAL A 170 -2.76 11.87 13.32
C VAL A 170 -3.22 12.84 14.40
N GLY A 171 -4.54 12.94 14.59
CA GLY A 171 -5.16 13.79 15.61
C GLY A 171 -5.49 15.22 15.17
N LYS A 172 -4.93 15.72 14.05
CA LYS A 172 -5.39 16.97 13.41
C LYS A 172 -6.20 16.74 12.14
N GLU A 173 -5.75 15.83 11.27
CA GLU A 173 -6.42 15.57 10.00
C GLU A 173 -7.30 14.31 10.06
N TYR A 174 -6.83 13.25 10.74
CA TYR A 174 -7.52 11.96 10.78
C TYR A 174 -7.38 11.25 12.13
N GLU A 175 -8.41 10.47 12.47
CA GLU A 175 -8.32 9.38 13.46
C GLU A 175 -8.09 8.06 12.72
N LEU A 176 -7.12 7.28 13.17
CA LEU A 176 -6.81 5.99 12.58
C LEU A 176 -7.67 4.89 13.19
N ALA A 177 -8.24 4.02 12.35
CA ALA A 177 -9.05 2.90 12.80
C ALA A 177 -8.21 1.81 13.52
N ILE A 178 -6.92 1.76 13.22
CA ILE A 178 -5.92 0.88 13.83
C ILE A 178 -4.85 1.77 14.45
N ALA A 179 -4.45 1.47 15.69
CA ALA A 179 -3.35 2.19 16.34
C ALA A 179 -2.08 2.05 15.50
N TYR A 180 -1.44 3.16 15.16
CA TYR A 180 -0.32 3.15 14.23
C TYR A 180 0.88 2.37 14.77
N GLU A 181 1.06 2.38 16.09
CA GLU A 181 2.10 1.66 16.82
C GLU A 181 1.89 0.14 16.81
N SER A 182 0.68 -0.35 16.50
CA SER A 182 0.40 -1.79 16.39
C SER A 182 0.63 -2.34 14.98
N LEU A 183 0.95 -1.49 13.99
CA LEU A 183 1.24 -1.93 12.64
C LEU A 183 2.50 -2.84 12.63
N PRO A 184 2.53 -3.91 11.81
CA PRO A 184 3.64 -4.87 11.83
C PRO A 184 4.87 -4.38 11.03
N PHE A 185 4.86 -3.13 10.60
CA PHE A 185 5.80 -2.53 9.66
C PHE A 185 6.82 -1.63 10.36
N ALA A 186 8.05 -1.57 9.84
CA ALA A 186 9.07 -0.70 10.39
C ALA A 186 8.77 0.76 10.04
N ARG A 187 8.54 1.59 11.07
CA ARG A 187 8.31 3.03 10.97
C ARG A 187 9.62 3.80 10.97
N ALA A 188 9.70 4.81 10.12
CA ALA A 188 10.77 5.80 10.08
C ALA A 188 10.19 7.21 10.06
N GLU A 189 10.85 8.13 10.75
CA GLU A 189 10.49 9.57 10.75
C GLU A 189 11.44 10.41 9.88
N SER A 190 12.43 9.76 9.26
CA SER A 190 13.40 10.39 8.37
C SER A 190 13.93 9.42 7.34
N ASN A 191 14.48 9.94 6.23
CA ASN A 191 15.13 9.10 5.21
C ASN A 191 16.32 8.30 5.77
N GLY A 192 17.06 8.85 6.73
CA GLY A 192 18.17 8.14 7.39
C GLY A 192 17.68 6.92 8.17
N GLN A 193 16.63 7.10 8.98
CA GLN A 193 16.03 5.98 9.72
C GLN A 193 15.37 4.96 8.80
N LEU A 194 14.75 5.41 7.70
CA LEU A 194 14.18 4.53 6.68
C LEU A 194 15.26 3.65 6.03
N ALA A 195 16.40 4.24 5.67
CA ALA A 195 17.53 3.51 5.12
C ALA A 195 18.06 2.46 6.10
N GLU A 196 18.17 2.81 7.39
CA GLU A 196 18.57 1.83 8.42
C GLU A 196 17.55 0.71 8.60
N ASN A 197 16.25 1.02 8.60
CA ASN A 197 15.20 0.00 8.65
C ASN A 197 15.29 -0.96 7.46
N ILE A 198 15.56 -0.45 6.26
CA ILE A 198 15.77 -1.26 5.05
C ILE A 198 16.99 -2.17 5.24
N ARG A 199 18.14 -1.62 5.63
CA ARG A 199 19.38 -2.41 5.87
C ARG A 199 19.22 -3.48 6.96
N ALA A 200 18.44 -3.18 8.00
CA ALA A 200 18.20 -4.08 9.11
C ALA A 200 17.08 -5.10 8.85
N TYR A 201 16.42 -5.06 7.68
CA TYR A 201 15.30 -5.94 7.35
C TYR A 201 15.67 -7.42 7.50
N LYS A 202 14.82 -8.18 8.18
CA LYS A 202 14.91 -9.63 8.32
C LYS A 202 13.58 -10.25 7.98
N GLU A 203 13.59 -11.15 7.01
CA GLU A 203 12.38 -11.74 6.42
C GLU A 203 11.59 -12.56 7.43
N ASP A 204 12.22 -13.50 8.13
CA ASP A 204 11.55 -14.35 9.12
C ASP A 204 10.86 -13.55 10.23
N GLU A 205 11.51 -12.48 10.74
CA GLU A 205 10.94 -11.61 11.77
C GLU A 205 9.78 -10.76 11.22
N TYR A 206 9.86 -10.34 9.94
CA TYR A 206 8.80 -9.59 9.28
C TYR A 206 7.57 -10.46 9.06
N VAL A 207 7.74 -11.63 8.45
CA VAL A 207 6.65 -12.58 8.17
C VAL A 207 5.92 -12.95 9.45
N ALA A 208 6.66 -13.31 10.51
CA ALA A 208 6.05 -13.66 11.80
C ALA A 208 5.20 -12.51 12.40
N ARG A 209 5.64 -11.24 12.29
CA ARG A 209 4.87 -10.08 12.75
C ARG A 209 3.62 -9.85 11.89
N VAL A 210 3.76 -9.97 10.57
CA VAL A 210 2.64 -9.82 9.65
C VAL A 210 1.59 -10.90 9.89
N ASP A 211 1.98 -12.16 9.99
CA ASP A 211 1.04 -13.26 10.23
C ASP A 211 0.27 -13.08 11.53
N ALA A 212 0.96 -12.73 12.62
CA ALA A 212 0.32 -12.45 13.90
C ALA A 212 -0.68 -11.27 13.83
N PHE A 213 -0.33 -10.22 13.07
CA PHE A 213 -1.21 -9.09 12.84
C PHE A 213 -2.44 -9.48 12.01
N MET A 214 -2.24 -10.20 10.90
CA MET A 214 -3.33 -10.65 10.02
C MET A 214 -4.29 -11.59 10.75
N GLU A 215 -3.76 -12.50 11.58
CA GLU A 215 -4.56 -13.38 12.45
C GLU A 215 -5.37 -12.57 13.46
N HIS A 216 -4.74 -11.58 14.12
CA HIS A 216 -5.42 -10.73 15.10
C HIS A 216 -6.63 -9.97 14.52
N TYR A 217 -6.50 -9.46 13.29
CA TYR A 217 -7.57 -8.74 12.61
C TYR A 217 -8.54 -9.68 11.83
N GLY A 218 -8.24 -10.97 11.76
CA GLY A 218 -9.07 -11.98 11.09
C GLY A 218 -9.10 -11.81 9.57
N VAL A 219 -7.95 -11.49 8.97
CA VAL A 219 -7.80 -11.28 7.52
C VAL A 219 -7.92 -12.60 6.75
N LYS A 220 -8.68 -12.58 5.64
CA LYS A 220 -9.02 -13.77 4.81
C LYS A 220 -8.66 -13.60 3.33
N GLU A 221 -7.61 -12.85 3.06
CA GLU A 221 -7.11 -12.64 1.70
C GLU A 221 -6.30 -13.86 1.25
N ASP A 222 -6.72 -14.51 0.15
CA ASP A 222 -6.10 -15.76 -0.33
C ASP A 222 -6.08 -15.92 -1.86
N GLY A 223 -6.50 -14.90 -2.61
CA GLY A 223 -6.52 -14.95 -4.07
C GLY A 223 -7.82 -15.45 -4.70
N HIS A 224 -8.83 -15.81 -3.90
CA HIS A 224 -10.08 -16.42 -4.37
C HIS A 224 -11.35 -15.63 -3.99
N ALA A 225 -11.21 -14.35 -3.64
CA ALA A 225 -12.35 -13.55 -3.18
C ALA A 225 -13.37 -13.29 -4.28
N SER A 226 -12.91 -13.05 -5.51
CA SER A 226 -13.78 -12.86 -6.69
C SER A 226 -14.60 -14.12 -7.02
N GLU A 227 -13.99 -15.30 -6.93
CA GLU A 227 -14.68 -16.58 -7.11
C GLU A 227 -15.79 -16.77 -6.08
N ARG A 228 -15.49 -16.54 -4.80
CA ARG A 228 -16.47 -16.62 -3.71
C ARG A 228 -17.60 -15.61 -3.87
N ALA A 229 -17.28 -14.38 -4.28
CA ALA A 229 -18.24 -13.31 -4.54
C ALA A 229 -19.23 -13.69 -5.65
N VAL A 230 -18.72 -14.16 -6.79
CA VAL A 230 -19.56 -14.60 -7.92
C VAL A 230 -20.43 -15.77 -7.50
N LYS A 231 -19.86 -16.77 -6.82
CA LYS A 231 -20.62 -17.92 -6.33
C LYS A 231 -21.80 -17.48 -5.45
N TYR A 232 -21.54 -16.58 -4.48
CA TYR A 232 -22.59 -16.09 -3.59
C TYR A 232 -23.70 -15.37 -4.34
N ILE A 233 -23.35 -14.48 -5.29
CA ILE A 233 -24.34 -13.74 -6.09
C ILE A 233 -25.20 -14.70 -6.92
N LEU A 234 -24.61 -15.75 -7.50
CA LEU A 234 -25.35 -16.74 -8.28
C LEU A 234 -26.28 -17.59 -7.41
N ASP A 235 -25.88 -17.91 -6.16
CA ASP A 235 -26.71 -18.67 -5.23
C ASP A 235 -27.92 -17.86 -4.71
N LEU A 236 -27.95 -16.53 -4.91
CA LEU A 236 -29.08 -15.65 -4.58
C LEU A 236 -30.14 -15.53 -5.69
N LEU A 237 -29.82 -15.97 -6.92
CA LEU A 237 -30.68 -15.88 -8.11
C LEU A 237 -31.58 -17.11 -8.26
#